data_AF-A0A062V8C3-F1
#
_entry.id   AF-A0A062V8C3-F1
#
_cell.length_a   1.000
_cell.length_b   1.000
_cell.length_c   1.000
_cell.angle_alpha   90.00
_cell.angle_beta   90.00
_cell.angle_gamma   90.00
#
_symmetry.space_group_name_H-M   'P 1'
#
loop_
_entity.id
_entity.type
_entity.pdbx_description
1 polymer ?
#
loop_
_entity_poly.entity_id
_entity_poly.type
_entity_poly.pdbx_seq_one_letter_code
_entity_poly.pdbx_strand_id
1 'polypeptide(L)'
;MIGAVAYRLAALCLLAAPLIGGAAQAEADPCETVHLPKALEASLRQTNTAEQFQQALTEIDGQVSRCPDHPWLNMMGALMDMRAYDVLVRGNNNQVNQSAVDYLIRAYGRSSKYIAVQSEDRQDRFGVQAGAQRGNLTYSAAADNRKAIITALMQIAKLGTVHPYLAAEAPPACNGWIASDSQTVAYAMKTEADLIFRPFLEAAAKSCSTDQTRKNDTPAGALAYSYTNLVRTGAITDPAQVRDLLLAARAARDTYFEMNHGQFGILLSKITSGELDSQLRKHGVDPQAGLLPRDQWFAGKRMSGDEVNFTLAWTLSDTWAGLAAEMAAGTKTLAEAGTAYTNFVSGIVAEGRAAGLEAETRAAILFALTNVQESRTRAHTMDGYDLPPPWLFDMLKKVYGPQKAEE
;
A
#
# COMPACT_ATOMS: atom_id res chain seq x y z
N MET A 1 -3.99 -34.47 16.06
CA MET A 1 -3.54 -33.39 16.96
C MET A 1 -4.10 -32.09 16.40
N ILE A 2 -5.01 -31.47 17.14
CA ILE A 2 -5.85 -30.35 16.68
C ILE A 2 -5.09 -29.06 16.98
N GLY A 3 -4.53 -28.42 15.94
CA GLY A 3 -4.01 -27.06 16.01
C GLY A 3 -5.12 -26.08 15.66
N ALA A 4 -5.89 -25.64 16.66
CA ALA A 4 -6.86 -24.57 16.49
C ALA A 4 -6.13 -23.23 16.32
N VAL A 5 -6.24 -22.60 15.14
CA VAL A 5 -5.99 -21.16 15.01
C VAL A 5 -7.14 -20.47 15.73
N ALA A 6 -6.90 -20.10 16.98
CA ALA A 6 -7.84 -19.37 17.81
C ALA A 6 -7.96 -17.92 17.29
N TYR A 7 -9.04 -17.61 16.57
CA TYR A 7 -9.47 -16.24 16.39
C TYR A 7 -9.95 -15.72 17.76
N ARG A 8 -9.08 -14.98 18.45
CA ARG A 8 -9.39 -14.39 19.76
C ARG A 8 -10.34 -13.19 19.58
N LEU A 9 -11.64 -13.42 19.65
CA LEU A 9 -12.57 -12.40 20.13
C LEU A 9 -12.38 -12.30 21.65
N ALA A 10 -11.71 -11.23 22.10
CA ALA A 10 -11.46 -11.02 23.52
C ALA A 10 -12.77 -10.71 24.25
N ALA A 11 -13.22 -11.64 25.11
CA ALA A 11 -14.26 -11.40 26.08
C ALA A 11 -13.66 -10.68 27.30
N LEU A 12 -13.98 -9.40 27.48
CA LEU A 12 -13.67 -8.66 28.70
C LEU A 12 -14.98 -8.40 29.46
N CYS A 13 -15.16 -9.10 30.58
CA CYS A 13 -16.20 -8.82 31.56
C CYS A 13 -15.80 -7.57 32.37
N LEU A 14 -16.56 -6.48 32.23
CA LEU A 14 -16.58 -5.39 33.21
C LEU A 14 -18.02 -5.07 33.60
N LEU A 15 -18.26 -5.13 34.90
CA LEU A 15 -19.50 -4.72 35.57
C LEU A 15 -19.62 -3.19 35.53
N ALA A 16 -20.74 -2.66 35.05
CA ALA A 16 -21.18 -1.30 35.35
C ALA A 16 -22.72 -1.23 35.33
N ALA A 17 -23.28 -0.58 36.36
CA ALA A 17 -24.70 -0.43 36.67
C ALA A 17 -25.43 0.52 35.70
N PRO A 18 -26.78 0.44 35.57
CA PRO A 18 -27.52 1.21 34.59
C PRO A 18 -27.77 2.65 35.07
N LEU A 19 -27.39 3.64 34.26
CA LEU A 19 -27.95 4.99 34.36
C LEU A 19 -29.21 5.05 33.52
N ILE A 20 -30.35 5.16 34.21
CA ILE A 20 -31.69 5.31 33.64
C ILE A 20 -31.81 6.76 33.16
N GLY A 21 -31.90 6.95 31.85
CA GLY A 21 -32.33 8.19 31.20
C GLY A 21 -33.43 7.85 30.21
N GLY A 22 -34.66 8.28 30.50
CA GLY A 22 -35.81 8.06 29.64
C GLY A 22 -35.69 8.84 28.32
N ALA A 23 -35.76 8.11 27.21
CA ALA A 23 -36.07 8.64 25.89
C ALA A 23 -37.32 7.90 25.40
N ALA A 24 -38.18 8.60 24.66
CA ALA A 24 -39.39 8.07 24.06
C ALA A 24 -39.14 6.69 23.42
N GLN A 25 -39.99 5.71 23.75
CA GLN A 25 -39.89 4.35 23.22
C GLN A 25 -40.22 4.37 21.72
N ALA A 26 -39.22 4.64 20.89
CA ALA A 26 -39.20 4.12 19.54
C ALA A 26 -39.36 2.61 19.65
N GLU A 27 -40.32 2.05 18.91
CA GLU A 27 -40.53 0.60 18.87
C GLU A 27 -39.19 -0.05 18.54
N ALA A 28 -38.70 -0.89 19.46
CA ALA A 28 -37.36 -1.41 19.39
C ALA A 28 -37.22 -2.25 18.11
N ASP A 29 -36.31 -1.85 17.22
CA ASP A 29 -36.07 -2.57 15.96
C ASP A 29 -35.83 -4.06 16.26
N PRO A 30 -36.71 -4.97 15.79
CA PRO A 30 -36.55 -6.41 16.00
C PRO A 30 -35.23 -6.95 15.45
N CYS A 31 -34.68 -6.31 14.41
CA CYS A 31 -33.40 -6.69 13.85
C CYS A 31 -32.25 -6.47 14.84
N GLU A 32 -32.25 -5.36 15.56
CA GLU A 32 -31.26 -5.05 16.61
C GLU A 32 -31.55 -5.80 17.92
N THR A 33 -32.80 -5.88 18.35
CA THR A 33 -33.13 -6.38 19.70
C THR A 33 -33.40 -7.87 19.80
N VAL A 34 -33.77 -8.53 18.70
CA VAL A 34 -34.08 -9.98 18.69
C VAL A 34 -33.11 -10.74 17.80
N HIS A 35 -32.93 -10.29 16.56
CA HIS A 35 -32.21 -11.08 15.57
C HIS A 35 -30.69 -10.97 15.72
N LEU A 36 -30.17 -9.78 16.04
CA LEU A 36 -28.74 -9.56 16.24
C LEU A 36 -28.16 -10.40 17.41
N PRO A 37 -28.75 -10.40 18.62
CA PRO A 37 -28.37 -11.32 19.71
C PRO A 37 -28.32 -12.79 19.31
N LYS A 38 -29.36 -13.28 18.61
CA LYS A 38 -29.47 -14.68 18.20
C LYS A 38 -28.44 -15.06 17.14
N ALA A 39 -28.18 -14.17 16.18
CA ALA A 39 -27.15 -14.39 15.17
C ALA A 39 -25.75 -14.40 15.81
N LEU A 40 -25.51 -13.49 16.77
CA LEU A 40 -24.26 -13.47 17.51
C LEU A 40 -24.05 -14.76 18.31
N GLU A 41 -25.08 -15.22 19.02
CA GLU A 41 -25.04 -16.49 19.75
C GLU A 41 -24.71 -17.69 18.84
N ALA A 42 -25.39 -17.80 17.70
CA ALA A 42 -25.13 -18.84 16.73
C ALA A 42 -23.69 -18.76 16.16
N SER A 43 -23.16 -17.55 15.96
CA SER A 43 -21.82 -17.34 15.40
C SER A 43 -20.70 -17.68 16.40
N LEU A 44 -20.92 -17.43 17.69
CA LEU A 44 -19.99 -17.75 18.78
C LEU A 44 -20.06 -19.20 19.25
N ARG A 45 -21.10 -19.94 18.85
CA ARG A 45 -21.29 -21.34 19.26
C ARG A 45 -20.08 -22.18 18.84
N GLN A 46 -19.51 -22.89 19.82
CA GLN A 46 -18.51 -23.93 19.54
C GLN A 46 -19.21 -25.11 18.88
N THR A 47 -18.73 -25.50 17.70
CA THR A 47 -19.30 -26.58 16.90
C THR A 47 -18.27 -27.70 16.80
N ASN A 48 -18.55 -28.83 17.44
CA ASN A 48 -17.65 -29.99 17.50
C ASN A 48 -18.00 -31.06 16.47
N THR A 49 -19.19 -31.01 15.88
CA THR A 49 -19.64 -31.92 14.82
C THR A 49 -20.16 -31.16 13.60
N ALA A 50 -20.27 -31.86 12.46
CA ALA A 50 -20.80 -31.29 11.22
C ALA A 50 -22.27 -30.89 11.38
N GLU A 51 -23.08 -31.66 12.10
CA GLU A 51 -24.49 -31.36 12.37
C GLU A 51 -24.65 -30.10 13.20
N GLN A 52 -23.83 -29.94 14.26
CA GLN A 52 -23.83 -28.73 15.08
C GLN A 52 -23.46 -27.48 14.27
N PHE A 53 -22.48 -27.62 13.37
CA PHE A 53 -22.07 -26.54 12.48
C PHE A 53 -23.17 -26.19 11.47
N GLN A 54 -23.79 -27.20 10.84
CA GLN A 54 -24.88 -27.00 9.89
C GLN A 54 -26.11 -26.36 10.54
N GLN A 55 -26.41 -26.72 11.79
CA GLN A 55 -27.48 -26.08 12.55
C GLN A 55 -27.17 -24.60 12.80
N ALA A 56 -25.95 -24.26 13.23
CA ALA A 56 -25.54 -22.87 13.43
C ALA A 56 -25.59 -22.03 12.13
N LEU A 57 -25.17 -22.63 11.00
CA LEU A 57 -25.31 -22.01 9.68
C LEU A 57 -26.78 -21.71 9.34
N THR A 58 -27.66 -22.70 9.52
CA THR A 58 -29.10 -22.57 9.23
C THR A 58 -29.76 -21.51 10.11
N GLU A 59 -29.38 -21.45 11.39
CA GLU A 59 -29.88 -20.44 12.32
C GLU A 59 -29.50 -19.02 11.88
N ILE A 60 -28.25 -18.81 11.44
CA ILE A 60 -27.77 -17.51 10.96
C ILE A 60 -28.42 -17.14 9.62
N ASP A 61 -28.53 -18.09 8.69
CA ASP A 61 -29.26 -17.88 7.43
C ASP A 61 -30.71 -17.46 7.69
N GLY A 62 -31.34 -18.05 8.71
CA GLY A 62 -32.67 -17.67 9.19
C GLY A 62 -32.73 -16.26 9.79
N GLN A 63 -31.70 -15.79 10.49
CA GLN A 63 -31.67 -14.40 10.99
C GLN A 63 -31.44 -13.39 9.87
N VAL A 64 -30.51 -13.68 8.95
CA VAL A 64 -30.25 -12.85 7.77
C VAL A 64 -31.52 -12.71 6.91
N SER A 65 -32.28 -13.80 6.73
CA SER A 65 -33.49 -13.76 5.92
C SER A 65 -34.60 -12.89 6.52
N ARG A 66 -34.68 -12.79 7.85
CA ARG A 66 -35.66 -11.93 8.55
C ARG A 66 -35.30 -10.45 8.48
N CYS A 67 -34.01 -10.15 8.37
CA CYS A 67 -33.46 -8.80 8.38
C CYS A 67 -32.40 -8.66 7.26
N PRO A 68 -32.83 -8.73 5.99
CA PRO A 68 -31.93 -8.90 4.84
C PRO A 68 -31.00 -7.73 4.58
N ASP A 69 -31.31 -6.54 5.09
CA ASP A 69 -30.55 -5.31 4.87
C ASP A 69 -29.74 -4.89 6.11
N HIS A 70 -29.86 -5.63 7.22
CA HIS A 70 -29.13 -5.30 8.44
C HIS A 70 -27.64 -5.61 8.27
N PRO A 71 -26.73 -4.63 8.44
CA PRO A 71 -25.32 -4.77 8.10
C PRO A 71 -24.63 -5.86 8.93
N TRP A 72 -24.83 -5.83 10.25
CA TRP A 72 -24.18 -6.78 11.15
C TRP A 72 -24.67 -8.23 11.01
N LEU A 73 -25.96 -8.44 10.72
CA LEU A 73 -26.48 -9.78 10.45
C LEU A 73 -25.86 -10.36 9.18
N ASN A 74 -25.80 -9.56 8.11
CA ASN A 74 -25.10 -9.96 6.89
C ASN A 74 -23.61 -10.22 7.14
N MET A 75 -22.93 -9.39 7.94
CA MET A 75 -21.51 -9.60 8.25
C MET A 75 -21.27 -10.90 9.05
N MET A 76 -22.12 -11.23 10.02
CA MET A 76 -22.05 -12.52 10.73
C MET A 76 -22.40 -13.69 9.81
N GLY A 77 -23.36 -13.51 8.89
CA GLY A 77 -23.63 -14.48 7.83
C GLY A 77 -22.41 -14.73 6.94
N ALA A 78 -21.71 -13.66 6.53
CA ALA A 78 -20.49 -13.78 5.74
C ALA A 78 -19.37 -14.51 6.51
N LEU A 79 -19.23 -14.24 7.82
CA LEU A 79 -18.27 -14.93 8.68
C LEU A 79 -18.55 -16.44 8.73
N MET A 80 -19.81 -16.83 8.88
CA MET A 80 -20.19 -18.24 8.89
C MET A 80 -19.98 -18.91 7.54
N ASP A 81 -20.25 -18.21 6.45
CA ASP A 81 -19.98 -18.71 5.10
C ASP A 81 -18.48 -18.94 4.89
N MET A 82 -17.62 -18.05 5.41
CA MET A 82 -16.17 -18.27 5.41
C MET A 82 -15.75 -19.48 6.25
N ARG A 83 -16.38 -19.70 7.41
CA ARG A 83 -16.15 -20.93 8.20
C ARG A 83 -16.57 -22.18 7.42
N ALA A 84 -17.67 -22.11 6.67
CA ALA A 84 -18.15 -23.22 5.86
C ALA A 84 -17.19 -23.52 4.70
N TYR A 85 -16.72 -22.47 4.01
CA TYR A 85 -15.66 -22.54 3.01
C TYR A 85 -14.42 -23.26 3.58
N ASP A 86 -13.91 -22.81 4.74
CA ASP A 86 -12.71 -23.40 5.35
C ASP A 86 -12.91 -24.88 5.73
N VAL A 87 -14.06 -25.24 6.28
CA VAL A 87 -14.39 -26.62 6.64
C VAL A 87 -14.42 -27.52 5.39
N LEU A 88 -15.05 -27.05 4.31
CA LEU A 88 -15.16 -27.80 3.06
C LEU A 88 -13.79 -27.97 2.38
N VAL A 89 -12.97 -26.92 2.34
CA VAL A 89 -11.62 -26.99 1.78
C VAL A 89 -10.76 -27.97 2.57
N ARG A 90 -10.76 -27.90 3.90
CA ARG A 90 -9.99 -28.84 4.75
C ARG A 90 -10.50 -30.27 4.63
N GLY A 91 -11.81 -30.46 4.62
CA GLY A 91 -12.45 -31.77 4.44
C GLY A 91 -12.17 -32.40 3.07
N ASN A 92 -11.86 -31.57 2.06
CA ASN A 92 -11.52 -31.99 0.71
C ASN A 92 -10.00 -31.95 0.45
N ASN A 93 -9.18 -32.40 1.41
CA ASN A 93 -7.71 -32.44 1.30
C ASN A 93 -7.06 -31.11 0.91
N ASN A 94 -7.60 -29.99 1.41
CA ASN A 94 -7.19 -28.63 1.07
C ASN A 94 -7.39 -28.24 -0.41
N GLN A 95 -8.28 -28.94 -1.12
CA GLN A 95 -8.68 -28.60 -2.48
C GLN A 95 -10.02 -27.88 -2.47
N VAL A 96 -10.12 -26.79 -3.24
CA VAL A 96 -11.36 -26.03 -3.39
C VAL A 96 -12.30 -26.78 -4.35
N ASN A 97 -13.53 -27.07 -3.90
CA ASN A 97 -14.60 -27.64 -4.71
C ASN A 97 -15.74 -26.62 -4.90
N GLN A 98 -16.70 -26.93 -5.78
CA GLN A 98 -17.79 -26.00 -6.11
C GLN A 98 -18.61 -25.57 -4.88
N SER A 99 -18.93 -26.48 -3.97
CA SER A 99 -19.66 -26.14 -2.74
C SER A 99 -18.91 -25.11 -1.89
N ALA A 100 -17.58 -25.23 -1.78
CA ALA A 100 -16.77 -24.22 -1.10
C ALA A 100 -16.83 -22.87 -1.84
N VAL A 101 -16.70 -22.87 -3.17
CA VAL A 101 -16.82 -21.66 -3.99
C VAL A 101 -18.17 -20.97 -3.76
N ASP A 102 -19.27 -21.72 -3.72
CA ASP A 102 -20.61 -21.16 -3.52
C ASP A 102 -20.73 -20.42 -2.18
N TYR A 103 -20.19 -20.99 -1.09
CA TYR A 103 -20.13 -20.31 0.21
C TYR A 103 -19.26 -19.05 0.16
N LEU A 104 -18.11 -19.09 -0.52
CA LEU A 104 -17.25 -17.91 -0.64
C LEU A 104 -17.93 -16.77 -1.41
N ILE A 105 -18.62 -17.09 -2.51
CA ILE A 105 -19.39 -16.09 -3.27
C ILE A 105 -20.52 -15.51 -2.41
N ARG A 106 -21.20 -16.35 -1.62
CA ARG A 106 -22.22 -15.91 -0.67
C ARG A 106 -21.64 -14.99 0.41
N ALA A 107 -20.47 -15.32 0.95
CA ALA A 107 -19.75 -14.49 1.91
C ALA A 107 -19.39 -13.12 1.32
N TYR A 108 -18.92 -13.10 0.06
CA TYR A 108 -18.66 -11.86 -0.66
C TYR A 108 -19.94 -11.01 -0.83
N GLY A 109 -21.05 -11.61 -1.25
CA GLY A 109 -22.33 -10.91 -1.40
C GLY A 109 -22.82 -10.31 -0.08
N ARG A 110 -22.78 -11.08 1.01
CA ARG A 110 -23.18 -10.63 2.35
C ARG A 110 -22.27 -9.54 2.92
N SER A 111 -20.96 -9.68 2.79
CA SER A 111 -20.02 -8.64 3.25
C SER A 111 -20.19 -7.33 2.46
N SER A 112 -20.62 -7.41 1.20
CA SER A 112 -20.90 -6.22 0.37
C SER A 112 -22.15 -5.47 0.85
N LYS A 113 -23.17 -6.17 1.39
CA LYS A 113 -24.32 -5.53 2.02
C LYS A 113 -23.94 -4.70 3.25
N TYR A 114 -22.94 -5.14 4.02
CA TYR A 114 -22.47 -4.38 5.17
C TYR A 114 -22.04 -2.97 4.79
N ILE A 115 -21.30 -2.76 3.69
CA ILE A 115 -20.82 -1.41 3.31
C ILE A 115 -21.84 -0.59 2.50
N ALA A 116 -22.92 -1.22 2.04
CA ALA A 116 -23.93 -0.58 1.21
C ALA A 116 -24.83 0.37 2.03
N VAL A 117 -24.91 0.19 3.34
CA VAL A 117 -25.71 1.04 4.24
C VAL A 117 -24.91 2.24 4.79
N GLN A 118 -25.60 3.22 5.38
CA GLN A 118 -24.98 4.44 5.90
C GLN A 118 -24.01 4.13 7.04
N SER A 119 -23.04 5.02 7.30
CA SER A 119 -22.03 4.80 8.35
C SER A 119 -22.61 4.68 9.75
N GLU A 120 -23.74 5.34 10.02
CA GLU A 120 -24.44 5.31 11.31
C GLU A 120 -24.98 3.91 11.63
N ASP A 121 -25.51 3.22 10.61
CA ASP A 121 -26.04 1.85 10.74
C ASP A 121 -24.94 0.81 10.96
N ARG A 122 -23.69 1.16 10.65
CA ARG A 122 -22.51 0.27 10.72
C ARG A 122 -21.67 0.48 11.97
N GLN A 123 -22.10 1.34 12.88
CA GLN A 123 -21.40 1.61 14.12
C GLN A 123 -21.14 0.31 14.91
N ASP A 124 -20.04 0.30 15.64
CA ASP A 124 -19.68 -0.82 16.51
C ASP A 124 -20.79 -1.08 17.55
N ARG A 125 -20.98 -2.34 17.90
CA ARG A 125 -21.91 -2.77 18.96
C ARG A 125 -21.09 -3.43 20.07
N PHE A 126 -21.16 -2.89 21.28
CA PHE A 126 -20.41 -3.40 22.43
C PHE A 126 -21.36 -4.07 23.43
N GLY A 127 -20.92 -5.19 23.99
CA GLY A 127 -21.65 -5.90 25.04
C GLY A 127 -23.00 -6.49 24.61
N VAL A 128 -23.13 -6.85 23.32
CA VAL A 128 -24.35 -7.49 22.80
C VAL A 128 -24.52 -8.84 23.51
N GLN A 129 -25.67 -9.00 24.19
CA GLN A 129 -25.99 -10.24 24.90
C GLN A 129 -26.28 -11.35 23.87
N ALA A 130 -25.62 -12.50 24.03
CA ALA A 130 -25.71 -13.66 23.15
C ALA A 130 -25.86 -14.92 23.99
N GLY A 131 -27.09 -15.29 24.34
CA GLY A 131 -27.37 -16.34 25.31
C GLY A 131 -26.69 -16.07 26.66
N ALA A 132 -25.83 -16.99 27.11
CA ALA A 132 -25.04 -16.86 28.33
C ALA A 132 -23.76 -16.01 28.17
N GLN A 133 -23.44 -15.56 26.95
CA GLN A 133 -22.23 -14.82 26.63
C GLN A 133 -22.52 -13.37 26.24
N ARG A 134 -21.47 -12.54 26.18
CA ARG A 134 -21.49 -11.22 25.56
C ARG A 134 -20.43 -11.14 24.48
N GLY A 135 -20.75 -10.50 23.37
CA GLY A 135 -19.82 -10.26 22.27
C GLY A 135 -19.82 -8.81 21.82
N ASN A 136 -18.76 -8.45 21.10
CA ASN A 136 -18.61 -7.15 20.46
C ASN A 136 -18.61 -7.35 18.94
N LEU A 137 -19.25 -6.44 18.23
CA LEU A 137 -19.24 -6.35 16.79
C LEU A 137 -18.48 -5.08 16.42
N THR A 138 -17.27 -5.25 15.88
CA THR A 138 -16.38 -4.13 15.58
C THR A 138 -16.08 -4.06 14.10
N TYR A 139 -15.93 -2.84 13.59
CA TYR A 139 -15.55 -2.60 12.19
C TYR A 139 -14.25 -3.32 11.85
N SER A 140 -13.30 -3.42 12.78
CA SER A 140 -12.06 -4.18 12.60
C SER A 140 -12.31 -5.66 12.29
N ALA A 141 -13.20 -6.31 13.03
CA ALA A 141 -13.55 -7.72 12.77
C ALA A 141 -14.27 -7.89 11.43
N ALA A 142 -15.14 -6.94 11.06
CA ALA A 142 -15.79 -6.91 9.75
C ALA A 142 -14.76 -6.75 8.61
N ALA A 143 -13.78 -5.87 8.79
CA ALA A 143 -12.71 -5.63 7.83
C ALA A 143 -11.78 -6.85 7.67
N ASP A 144 -11.44 -7.53 8.77
CA ASP A 144 -10.65 -8.75 8.75
C ASP A 144 -11.38 -9.89 8.03
N ASN A 145 -12.70 -10.03 8.27
CA ASN A 145 -13.54 -10.98 7.55
C ASN A 145 -13.57 -10.67 6.04
N ARG A 146 -13.77 -9.40 5.66
CA ARG A 146 -13.73 -8.96 4.26
C ARG A 146 -12.37 -9.26 3.61
N LYS A 147 -11.27 -9.00 4.31
CA LYS A 147 -9.91 -9.31 3.83
C LYS A 147 -9.71 -10.81 3.60
N ALA A 148 -10.23 -11.66 4.49
CA ALA A 148 -10.18 -13.12 4.33
C ALA A 148 -10.96 -13.57 3.08
N ILE A 149 -12.15 -13.00 2.85
CA ILE A 149 -12.96 -13.26 1.64
C ILE A 149 -12.18 -12.88 0.38
N ILE A 150 -11.62 -11.67 0.30
CA ILE A 150 -10.84 -11.23 -0.86
C ILE A 150 -9.61 -12.13 -1.07
N THR A 151 -8.92 -12.50 0.00
CA THR A 151 -7.75 -13.40 -0.08
C THR A 151 -8.13 -14.76 -0.66
N ALA A 152 -9.25 -15.34 -0.23
CA ALA A 152 -9.73 -16.61 -0.75
C ALA A 152 -10.17 -16.50 -2.23
N LEU A 153 -10.83 -15.40 -2.62
CA LEU A 153 -11.18 -15.14 -4.03
C LEU A 153 -9.93 -15.05 -4.91
N MET A 154 -8.86 -14.42 -4.42
CA MET A 154 -7.58 -14.37 -5.12
C MET A 154 -6.93 -15.76 -5.26
N GLN A 155 -7.02 -16.61 -4.23
CA GLN A 155 -6.51 -17.98 -4.30
C GLN A 155 -7.23 -18.78 -5.40
N ILE A 156 -8.55 -18.66 -5.50
CA ILE A 156 -9.34 -19.34 -6.54
C ILE A 156 -9.04 -18.78 -7.93
N ALA A 157 -8.87 -17.47 -8.05
CA ALA A 157 -8.45 -16.84 -9.30
C ALA A 157 -7.14 -17.42 -9.84
N LYS A 158 -6.17 -17.71 -8.96
CA LYS A 158 -4.91 -18.37 -9.33
C LYS A 158 -5.09 -19.82 -9.79
N LEU A 159 -6.22 -20.46 -9.47
CA LEU A 159 -6.59 -21.79 -9.96
C LEU A 159 -7.37 -21.74 -11.30
N GLY A 160 -7.58 -20.54 -11.85
CA GLY A 160 -8.18 -20.32 -13.18
C GLY A 160 -9.62 -19.80 -13.18
N THR A 161 -10.21 -19.52 -12.02
CA THR A 161 -11.58 -18.96 -11.94
C THR A 161 -11.56 -17.60 -11.25
N VAL A 162 -11.58 -16.51 -12.04
CA VAL A 162 -11.55 -15.15 -11.51
C VAL A 162 -12.97 -14.66 -11.22
N HIS A 163 -13.22 -14.21 -10.00
CA HIS A 163 -14.50 -13.63 -9.64
C HIS A 163 -14.73 -12.29 -10.38
N PRO A 164 -15.95 -11.97 -10.88
CA PRO A 164 -16.25 -10.75 -11.63
C PRO A 164 -15.75 -9.46 -10.99
N TYR A 165 -15.80 -9.38 -9.65
CA TYR A 165 -15.23 -8.26 -8.89
C TYR A 165 -13.73 -8.07 -9.10
N LEU A 166 -12.94 -9.15 -9.04
CA LEU A 166 -11.48 -9.11 -9.25
C LEU A 166 -11.10 -9.00 -10.73
N ALA A 167 -11.99 -9.43 -11.63
CA ALA A 167 -11.85 -9.24 -13.07
C ALA A 167 -12.26 -7.82 -13.52
N ALA A 168 -12.85 -7.01 -12.63
CA ALA A 168 -13.42 -5.70 -12.94
C ALA A 168 -14.42 -5.72 -14.11
N GLU A 169 -15.28 -6.76 -14.19
CA GLU A 169 -16.35 -6.82 -15.20
C GLU A 169 -17.30 -5.62 -15.12
N ALA A 170 -17.47 -5.08 -13.91
CA ALA A 170 -18.06 -3.77 -13.67
C ALA A 170 -17.10 -2.91 -12.85
N PRO A 171 -17.04 -1.58 -13.08
CA PRO A 171 -16.23 -0.69 -12.25
C PRO A 171 -16.59 -0.84 -10.77
N PRO A 172 -15.63 -1.12 -9.87
CA PRO A 172 -15.91 -1.23 -8.46
C PRO A 172 -16.32 0.14 -7.90
N ALA A 173 -17.29 0.15 -6.98
CA ALA A 173 -17.77 1.37 -6.37
C ALA A 173 -16.73 1.98 -5.42
N CYS A 174 -16.58 3.30 -5.43
CA CYS A 174 -15.75 3.98 -4.43
C CYS A 174 -16.47 4.05 -3.07
N ASN A 175 -16.27 3.02 -2.25
CA ASN A 175 -16.91 2.88 -0.93
C ASN A 175 -15.92 2.47 0.16
N GLY A 176 -16.38 2.21 1.38
CA GLY A 176 -15.48 1.91 2.50
C GLY A 176 -14.67 0.62 2.37
N TRP A 177 -15.11 -0.37 1.57
CA TRP A 177 -14.34 -1.60 1.36
C TRP A 177 -13.23 -1.44 0.34
N ILE A 178 -13.39 -0.56 -0.64
CA ILE A 178 -12.46 -0.46 -1.77
C ILE A 178 -11.01 -0.17 -1.32
N ALA A 179 -10.83 0.57 -0.23
CA ALA A 179 -9.52 0.80 0.36
C ALA A 179 -8.88 -0.50 0.85
N SER A 180 -9.57 -1.24 1.72
CA SER A 180 -9.08 -2.51 2.28
C SER A 180 -8.86 -3.57 1.19
N ASP A 181 -9.79 -3.67 0.25
CA ASP A 181 -9.73 -4.62 -0.86
C ASP A 181 -8.54 -4.31 -1.77
N SER A 182 -8.35 -3.04 -2.16
CA SER A 182 -7.21 -2.61 -3.00
C SER A 182 -5.87 -2.87 -2.32
N GLN A 183 -5.75 -2.60 -1.02
CA GLN A 183 -4.54 -2.93 -0.26
C GLN A 183 -4.30 -4.43 -0.25
N THR A 184 -5.32 -5.22 0.05
CA THR A 184 -5.21 -6.69 0.11
C THR A 184 -4.72 -7.26 -1.21
N VAL A 185 -5.31 -6.82 -2.33
CA VAL A 185 -4.90 -7.26 -3.66
C VAL A 185 -3.48 -6.81 -3.98
N ALA A 186 -3.16 -5.52 -3.81
CA ALA A 186 -1.84 -4.97 -4.13
C ALA A 186 -0.71 -5.62 -3.33
N TYR A 187 -0.92 -5.91 -2.03
CA TYR A 187 0.08 -6.59 -1.22
C TYR A 187 0.28 -8.06 -1.59
N ALA A 188 -0.74 -8.72 -2.13
CA ALA A 188 -0.66 -10.12 -2.54
C ALA A 188 -0.06 -10.32 -3.95
N MET A 189 -0.01 -9.27 -4.78
CA MET A 189 0.69 -9.32 -6.09
C MET A 189 2.20 -9.35 -5.91
N LYS A 190 2.83 -10.48 -6.28
CA LYS A 190 4.26 -10.76 -6.09
C LYS A 190 4.96 -11.34 -7.31
N THR A 191 4.21 -11.87 -8.27
CA THR A 191 4.71 -12.59 -9.45
C THR A 191 4.02 -12.09 -10.71
N GLU A 192 4.57 -12.40 -11.89
CA GLU A 192 3.92 -12.11 -13.17
C GLU A 192 2.51 -12.71 -13.28
N ALA A 193 2.30 -13.93 -12.75
CA ALA A 193 0.99 -14.57 -12.73
C ALA A 193 -0.08 -13.77 -11.95
N ASP A 194 0.34 -12.89 -11.03
CA ASP A 194 -0.58 -12.04 -10.28
C ASP A 194 -1.13 -10.86 -11.10
N LEU A 195 -0.65 -10.65 -12.33
CA LEU A 195 -1.19 -9.64 -13.24
C LEU A 195 -2.65 -9.89 -13.62
N ILE A 196 -3.19 -11.09 -13.35
CA ILE A 196 -4.63 -11.36 -13.45
C ILE A 196 -5.48 -10.43 -12.56
N PHE A 197 -4.91 -9.84 -11.51
CA PHE A 197 -5.59 -8.88 -10.61
C PHE A 197 -5.40 -7.42 -11.01
N ARG A 198 -4.62 -7.16 -12.06
CA ARG A 198 -4.42 -5.82 -12.62
C ARG A 198 -5.73 -5.09 -12.91
N PRO A 199 -6.72 -5.70 -13.59
CA PRO A 199 -7.96 -5.00 -13.94
C PRO A 199 -8.69 -4.43 -12.73
N PHE A 200 -8.71 -5.16 -11.61
CA PHE A 200 -9.32 -4.68 -10.36
C PHE A 200 -8.63 -3.44 -9.81
N LEU A 201 -7.30 -3.44 -9.67
CA LEU A 201 -6.59 -2.28 -9.09
C LEU A 201 -6.71 -1.03 -9.96
N GLU A 202 -6.60 -1.19 -11.28
CA GLU A 202 -6.77 -0.09 -12.24
C GLU A 202 -8.19 0.49 -12.18
N ALA A 203 -9.20 -0.39 -12.17
CA ALA A 203 -10.60 0.03 -12.09
C ALA A 203 -10.92 0.69 -10.74
N ALA A 204 -10.37 0.18 -9.63
CA ALA A 204 -10.52 0.76 -8.30
C ALA A 204 -9.89 2.15 -8.19
N ALA A 205 -8.65 2.31 -8.69
CA ALA A 205 -7.96 3.60 -8.75
C ALA A 205 -8.76 4.62 -9.59
N LYS A 206 -9.25 4.20 -10.76
CA LYS A 206 -10.05 5.05 -11.64
C LYS A 206 -11.39 5.45 -11.02
N SER A 207 -12.15 4.49 -10.47
CA SER A 207 -13.45 4.78 -9.86
C SER A 207 -13.32 5.81 -8.74
N CYS A 208 -12.30 5.66 -7.88
CA CYS A 208 -12.12 6.56 -6.76
C CYS A 208 -11.47 7.91 -7.10
N SER A 209 -10.74 8.03 -8.22
CA SER A 209 -10.25 9.34 -8.67
C SER A 209 -11.35 10.19 -9.32
N THR A 210 -12.34 9.55 -9.95
CA THR A 210 -13.46 10.25 -10.61
C THR A 210 -14.58 10.68 -9.66
N ASP A 211 -14.75 10.00 -8.53
CA ASP A 211 -15.78 10.33 -7.54
C ASP A 211 -15.29 11.46 -6.61
N GLN A 212 -15.56 12.71 -7.01
CA GLN A 212 -15.19 13.89 -6.23
C GLN A 212 -15.92 13.99 -4.87
N THR A 213 -17.00 13.22 -4.66
CA THR A 213 -17.79 13.25 -3.42
C THR A 213 -17.23 12.34 -2.34
N ARG A 214 -16.41 11.36 -2.71
CA ARG A 214 -15.78 10.39 -1.80
C ARG A 214 -14.30 10.27 -2.13
N LYS A 215 -13.49 11.15 -1.54
CA LYS A 215 -12.03 11.15 -1.69
C LYS A 215 -11.44 9.91 -1.00
N ASN A 216 -11.22 8.83 -1.76
CA ASN A 216 -10.46 7.67 -1.32
C ASN A 216 -9.28 7.45 -2.25
N ASP A 217 -8.13 7.95 -1.85
CA ASP A 217 -6.86 7.89 -2.59
C ASP A 217 -6.20 6.49 -2.50
N THR A 218 -6.55 5.68 -1.50
CA THR A 218 -5.93 4.38 -1.21
C THR A 218 -5.75 3.47 -2.43
N PRO A 219 -6.74 3.28 -3.32
CA PRO A 219 -6.57 2.43 -4.50
C PRO A 219 -5.47 2.90 -5.45
N ALA A 220 -5.29 4.21 -5.63
CA ALA A 220 -4.21 4.76 -6.46
C ALA A 220 -2.83 4.49 -5.83
N GLY A 221 -2.71 4.67 -4.51
CA GLY A 221 -1.50 4.30 -3.78
C GLY A 221 -1.20 2.79 -3.83
N ALA A 222 -2.22 1.96 -3.72
CA ALA A 222 -2.09 0.50 -3.83
C ALA A 222 -1.63 0.05 -5.23
N LEU A 223 -2.14 0.69 -6.29
CA LEU A 223 -1.72 0.47 -7.67
C LEU A 223 -0.24 0.86 -7.88
N ALA A 224 0.17 2.04 -7.40
CA ALA A 224 1.56 2.47 -7.47
C ALA A 224 2.50 1.51 -6.72
N TYR A 225 2.10 1.05 -5.54
CA TYR A 225 2.85 0.05 -4.78
C TYR A 225 3.07 -1.25 -5.55
N SER A 226 1.98 -1.86 -6.04
CA SER A 226 2.03 -3.21 -6.60
C SER A 226 2.93 -3.25 -7.83
N TYR A 227 2.80 -2.29 -8.73
CA TYR A 227 3.60 -2.20 -9.96
C TYR A 227 5.08 -1.93 -9.67
N THR A 228 5.36 -0.96 -8.79
CA THR A 228 6.74 -0.70 -8.36
C THR A 228 7.36 -1.96 -7.76
N ASN A 229 6.61 -2.67 -6.90
CA ASN A 229 7.11 -3.87 -6.25
C ASN A 229 7.36 -5.02 -7.23
N LEU A 230 6.50 -5.23 -8.22
CA LEU A 230 6.67 -6.27 -9.25
C LEU A 230 7.96 -6.05 -10.07
N VAL A 231 8.23 -4.81 -10.47
CA VAL A 231 9.47 -4.46 -11.20
C VAL A 231 10.68 -4.61 -10.28
N ARG A 232 10.62 -4.04 -9.06
CA ARG A 232 11.72 -4.08 -8.09
C ARG A 232 12.16 -5.50 -7.75
N THR A 233 11.22 -6.44 -7.58
CA THR A 233 11.56 -7.84 -7.26
C THR A 233 12.00 -8.64 -8.47
N GLY A 234 12.04 -8.06 -9.67
CA GLY A 234 12.32 -8.77 -10.91
C GLY A 234 11.23 -9.77 -11.28
N ALA A 235 10.02 -9.60 -10.76
CA ALA A 235 8.88 -10.44 -11.13
C ALA A 235 8.43 -10.17 -12.57
N ILE A 236 8.73 -8.97 -13.07
CA ILE A 236 8.54 -8.55 -14.46
C ILE A 236 9.91 -8.14 -14.99
N THR A 237 10.34 -8.77 -16.08
CA THR A 237 11.66 -8.55 -16.69
C THR A 237 11.59 -8.06 -18.13
N ASP A 238 10.44 -8.22 -18.80
CA ASP A 238 10.23 -7.70 -20.15
C ASP A 238 10.34 -6.17 -20.17
N PRO A 239 11.26 -5.56 -20.95
CA PRO A 239 11.50 -4.12 -20.92
C PRO A 239 10.28 -3.26 -21.26
N ALA A 240 9.44 -3.71 -22.20
CA ALA A 240 8.24 -2.95 -22.59
C ALA A 240 7.22 -2.96 -21.45
N GLN A 241 6.98 -4.13 -20.85
CA GLN A 241 6.08 -4.27 -19.72
C GLN A 241 6.58 -3.55 -18.47
N VAL A 242 7.89 -3.59 -18.19
CA VAL A 242 8.50 -2.81 -17.09
C VAL A 242 8.21 -1.32 -17.30
N ARG A 243 8.43 -0.80 -18.50
CA ARG A 243 8.16 0.60 -18.82
C ARG A 243 6.70 0.96 -18.60
N ASP A 244 5.78 0.14 -19.08
CA ASP A 244 4.33 0.38 -18.96
C ASP A 244 3.88 0.40 -17.49
N LEU A 245 4.35 -0.58 -16.69
CA LEU A 245 4.04 -0.64 -15.26
C LEU A 245 4.61 0.56 -14.49
N LEU A 246 5.84 0.98 -14.78
CA LEU A 246 6.45 2.13 -14.09
C LEU A 246 5.77 3.46 -14.46
N LEU A 247 5.38 3.65 -15.73
CA LEU A 247 4.59 4.82 -16.14
C LEU A 247 3.22 4.85 -15.46
N ALA A 248 2.53 3.71 -15.40
CA ALA A 248 1.25 3.61 -14.71
C ALA A 248 1.39 3.81 -13.19
N ALA A 249 2.46 3.29 -12.57
CA ALA A 249 2.76 3.51 -11.15
C ALA A 249 2.99 4.99 -10.83
N ARG A 250 3.71 5.71 -11.71
CA ARG A 250 3.91 7.16 -11.60
C ARG A 250 2.58 7.91 -11.67
N ALA A 251 1.77 7.65 -12.70
CA ALA A 251 0.47 8.31 -12.84
C ALA A 251 -0.45 8.06 -11.63
N ALA A 252 -0.46 6.84 -11.09
CA ALA A 252 -1.21 6.48 -9.91
C ALA A 252 -0.70 7.18 -8.64
N ARG A 253 0.63 7.28 -8.46
CA ARG A 253 1.25 8.05 -7.37
C ARG A 253 0.88 9.52 -7.44
N ASP A 254 0.96 10.12 -8.63
CA ASP A 254 0.68 11.54 -8.82
C ASP A 254 -0.81 11.82 -8.52
N THR A 255 -1.71 10.95 -8.99
CA THR A 255 -3.15 11.00 -8.63
C THR A 255 -3.36 10.92 -7.11
N TYR A 256 -2.66 10.01 -6.43
CA TYR A 256 -2.72 9.87 -4.98
C TYR A 256 -2.34 11.18 -4.27
N PHE A 257 -1.22 11.81 -4.67
CA PHE A 257 -0.75 13.04 -4.04
C PHE A 257 -1.64 14.24 -4.31
N GLU A 258 -2.19 14.37 -5.52
CA GLU A 258 -3.15 15.44 -5.84
C GLU A 258 -4.40 15.36 -4.96
N MET A 259 -4.85 14.14 -4.64
CA MET A 259 -6.04 13.91 -3.80
C MET A 259 -5.76 14.01 -2.30
N ASN A 260 -4.53 13.73 -1.88
CA ASN A 260 -4.14 13.65 -0.48
C ASN A 260 -3.63 15.00 0.07
N HIS A 261 -4.55 15.92 0.37
CA HIS A 261 -4.34 17.27 0.92
C HIS A 261 -3.57 17.35 2.28
N GLY A 262 -2.44 16.66 2.44
CA GLY A 262 -1.53 16.77 3.58
C GLY A 262 -1.62 15.67 4.65
N GLN A 263 -2.29 14.53 4.41
CA GLN A 263 -2.33 13.41 5.35
C GLN A 263 -1.59 12.18 4.80
N PHE A 264 -0.28 12.09 5.03
CA PHE A 264 0.51 10.90 4.68
C PHE A 264 -0.14 9.61 5.21
N GLY A 265 -0.71 8.79 4.31
CA GLY A 265 -1.25 7.49 4.66
C GLY A 265 -0.13 6.48 4.96
N ILE A 266 -0.36 5.56 5.91
CA ILE A 266 0.61 4.54 6.35
C ILE A 266 1.15 3.70 5.19
N LEU A 267 0.33 3.44 4.16
CA LEU A 267 0.71 2.71 2.96
C LEU A 267 1.87 3.34 2.19
N LEU A 268 1.92 4.67 2.16
CA LEU A 268 2.84 5.38 1.28
C LEU A 268 4.24 5.49 1.87
N SER A 269 4.43 5.39 3.19
CA SER A 269 5.78 5.47 3.80
C SER A 269 6.81 4.50 3.19
N LYS A 270 6.35 3.40 2.57
CA LYS A 270 7.19 2.41 1.86
C LYS A 270 7.29 2.61 0.34
N ILE A 271 6.39 3.38 -0.27
CA ILE A 271 6.38 3.70 -1.72
C ILE A 271 7.11 5.04 -1.95
N THR A 272 7.00 5.98 -1.00
CA THR A 272 7.56 7.34 -1.07
C THR A 272 9.02 7.43 -0.68
N SER A 273 9.66 6.37 -0.18
CA SER A 273 11.07 6.42 0.22
C SER A 273 12.04 6.44 -0.97
N GLY A 274 11.59 6.84 -2.18
CA GLY A 274 12.40 6.94 -3.41
C GLY A 274 12.46 5.66 -4.25
N GLU A 275 11.71 4.61 -3.90
CA GLU A 275 11.80 3.31 -4.60
C GLU A 275 11.25 3.38 -6.04
N LEU A 276 10.07 3.99 -6.25
CA LEU A 276 9.53 4.15 -7.61
C LEU A 276 10.48 4.99 -8.48
N ASP A 277 11.00 6.09 -7.94
CA ASP A 277 11.94 6.94 -8.67
C ASP A 277 13.25 6.18 -8.98
N SER A 278 13.71 5.32 -8.08
CA SER A 278 14.83 4.41 -8.33
C SER A 278 14.58 3.48 -9.51
N GLN A 279 13.42 2.83 -9.56
CA GLN A 279 13.07 1.94 -10.67
C GLN A 279 12.88 2.71 -11.99
N LEU A 280 12.26 3.90 -11.96
CA LEU A 280 12.10 4.78 -13.12
C LEU A 280 13.45 5.14 -13.76
N ARG A 281 14.45 5.46 -12.93
CA ARG A 281 15.81 5.78 -13.39
C ARG A 281 16.55 4.54 -13.88
N LYS A 282 16.53 3.45 -13.09
CA LYS A 282 17.21 2.18 -13.41
C LYS A 282 16.78 1.61 -14.77
N HIS A 283 15.50 1.71 -15.10
CA HIS A 283 14.95 1.19 -16.35
C HIS A 283 14.87 2.24 -17.47
N GLY A 284 15.47 3.42 -17.29
CA GLY A 284 15.52 4.47 -18.31
C GLY A 284 14.15 5.05 -18.69
N VAL A 285 13.13 4.88 -17.85
CA VAL A 285 11.76 5.38 -18.09
C VAL A 285 11.69 6.88 -17.82
N ASP A 286 12.27 7.30 -16.69
CA ASP A 286 12.51 8.71 -16.37
C ASP A 286 13.85 8.83 -15.64
N PRO A 287 14.94 9.17 -16.35
CA PRO A 287 16.26 9.42 -15.78
C PRO A 287 16.31 10.51 -14.71
N GLN A 288 15.31 11.39 -14.67
CA GLN A 288 15.25 12.55 -13.79
C GLN A 288 14.25 12.37 -12.64
N ALA A 289 13.61 11.19 -12.51
CA ALA A 289 12.63 10.94 -11.46
C ALA A 289 13.23 11.21 -10.07
N GLY A 290 12.49 11.89 -9.19
CA GLY A 290 12.94 12.23 -7.84
C GLY A 290 14.06 13.28 -7.75
N LEU A 291 14.51 13.85 -8.87
CA LEU A 291 15.47 14.94 -8.88
C LEU A 291 14.75 16.28 -8.79
N LEU A 292 15.31 17.20 -8.00
CA LEU A 292 14.80 18.56 -7.93
C LEU A 292 15.21 19.35 -9.19
N PRO A 293 14.30 20.16 -9.75
CA PRO A 293 14.64 21.17 -10.74
C PRO A 293 15.71 22.13 -10.22
N ARG A 294 16.63 22.59 -11.09
CA ARG A 294 17.82 23.38 -10.71
C ARG A 294 17.47 24.67 -9.94
N ASP A 295 16.36 25.30 -10.27
CA ASP A 295 15.82 26.50 -9.61
C ASP A 295 15.37 26.23 -8.15
N GLN A 296 15.15 24.97 -7.79
CA GLN A 296 14.71 24.57 -6.44
C GLN A 296 15.87 24.10 -5.54
N TRP A 297 17.08 23.95 -6.08
CA TRP A 297 18.23 23.43 -5.32
C TRP A 297 18.55 24.34 -4.14
N PHE A 298 18.58 25.65 -4.38
CA PHE A 298 18.96 26.67 -3.40
C PHE A 298 17.77 27.35 -2.71
N ALA A 299 16.65 26.64 -2.58
CA ALA A 299 15.53 27.12 -1.75
C ALA A 299 15.84 26.87 -0.27
N GLY A 300 15.87 27.91 0.57
CA GLY A 300 16.37 27.84 1.95
C GLY A 300 15.74 26.76 2.86
N LYS A 301 14.47 26.37 2.63
CA LYS A 301 13.84 25.27 3.38
C LYS A 301 14.24 23.86 2.92
N ARG A 302 14.89 23.73 1.77
CA ARG A 302 15.19 22.45 1.11
C ARG A 302 16.68 22.13 1.02
N MET A 303 17.56 23.12 1.09
CA MET A 303 19.01 22.94 0.88
C MET A 303 19.65 21.90 1.80
N SER A 304 19.11 21.71 3.01
CA SER A 304 19.55 20.71 3.98
C SER A 304 18.75 19.40 3.96
N GLY A 305 17.79 19.27 3.05
CA GLY A 305 16.89 18.11 2.95
C GLY A 305 17.45 16.95 2.13
N ASP A 306 16.93 15.75 2.37
CA ASP A 306 17.34 14.52 1.71
C ASP A 306 17.19 14.58 0.18
N GLU A 307 16.18 15.29 -0.33
CA GLU A 307 15.92 15.47 -1.76
C GLU A 307 17.03 16.27 -2.48
N VAL A 308 17.50 17.37 -1.87
CA VAL A 308 18.61 18.17 -2.44
C VAL A 308 19.91 17.37 -2.37
N ASN A 309 20.16 16.69 -1.25
CA ASN A 309 21.32 15.83 -1.08
C ASN A 309 21.38 14.71 -2.12
N PHE A 310 20.26 14.03 -2.36
CA PHE A 310 20.15 13.01 -3.41
C PHE A 310 20.35 13.61 -4.80
N THR A 311 19.68 14.73 -5.10
CA THR A 311 19.77 15.41 -6.41
C THR A 311 21.21 15.82 -6.72
N LEU A 312 21.92 16.39 -5.75
CA LEU A 312 23.33 16.75 -5.88
C LEU A 312 24.20 15.51 -6.11
N ALA A 313 24.03 14.45 -5.31
CA ALA A 313 24.81 13.22 -5.46
C ALA A 313 24.59 12.58 -6.84
N TRP A 314 23.34 12.52 -7.30
CA TRP A 314 23.00 12.01 -8.62
C TRP A 314 23.62 12.84 -9.73
N THR A 315 23.49 14.16 -9.67
CA THR A 315 24.03 15.08 -10.70
C THR A 315 25.55 15.02 -10.75
N LEU A 316 26.22 14.92 -9.60
CA LEU A 316 27.67 14.71 -9.54
C LEU A 316 28.05 13.37 -10.18
N SER A 317 27.33 12.29 -9.84
CA SER A 317 27.55 10.98 -10.47
C SER A 317 27.36 11.02 -11.99
N ASP A 318 26.31 11.67 -12.49
CA ASP A 318 26.00 11.77 -13.91
C ASP A 318 27.01 12.64 -14.66
N THR A 319 27.46 13.74 -14.06
CA THR A 319 28.52 14.59 -14.60
C THR A 319 29.82 13.81 -14.78
N TRP A 320 30.19 12.99 -13.78
CA TRP A 320 31.36 12.14 -13.91
C TRP A 320 31.20 11.07 -14.98
N ALA A 321 30.00 10.47 -15.12
CA ALA A 321 29.73 9.50 -16.19
C ALA A 321 30.01 10.08 -17.57
N GLY A 322 29.55 11.31 -17.85
CA GLY A 322 29.82 12.01 -19.10
C GLY A 322 31.33 12.21 -19.34
N LEU A 323 32.07 12.62 -18.31
CA LEU A 323 33.52 12.79 -18.38
C LEU A 323 34.25 11.46 -18.56
N ALA A 324 33.79 10.39 -17.92
CA ALA A 324 34.33 9.04 -18.06
C ALA A 324 34.10 8.49 -19.47
N ALA A 325 32.94 8.76 -20.06
CA ALA A 325 32.65 8.42 -21.46
C ALA A 325 33.59 9.15 -22.44
N GLU A 326 33.83 10.45 -22.23
CA GLU A 326 34.79 11.23 -23.03
C GLU A 326 36.24 10.72 -22.87
N MET A 327 36.64 10.29 -21.67
CA MET A 327 37.93 9.66 -21.44
C MET A 327 38.04 8.31 -22.16
N ALA A 328 36.99 7.48 -22.08
CA ALA A 328 36.94 6.20 -22.78
C ALA A 328 36.96 6.37 -24.32
N ALA A 329 36.37 7.46 -24.83
CA ALA A 329 36.43 7.83 -26.24
C ALA A 329 37.77 8.47 -26.66
N GLY A 330 38.70 8.71 -25.73
CA GLY A 330 39.99 9.34 -25.99
C GLY A 330 39.90 10.85 -26.28
N THR A 331 38.75 11.48 -26.04
CA THR A 331 38.53 12.92 -26.29
C THR A 331 38.93 13.79 -25.09
N LYS A 332 39.17 13.19 -23.92
CA LYS A 332 39.71 13.86 -22.73
C LYS A 332 40.73 12.99 -21.99
N THR A 333 41.70 13.63 -21.36
CA THR A 333 42.60 13.01 -20.38
C THR A 333 41.98 13.02 -18.97
N LEU A 334 42.52 12.20 -18.06
CA LEU A 334 42.11 12.18 -16.65
C LEU A 334 42.28 13.53 -15.95
N ALA A 335 43.33 14.28 -16.30
CA ALA A 335 43.56 15.62 -15.75
C ALA A 335 42.47 16.60 -16.20
N GLU A 336 42.13 16.62 -17.49
CA GLU A 336 41.08 17.47 -18.04
C GLU A 336 39.69 17.12 -17.47
N ALA A 337 39.40 15.83 -17.33
CA ALA A 337 38.19 15.36 -16.66
C ALA A 337 38.14 15.81 -15.19
N GLY A 338 39.24 15.66 -14.44
CA GLY A 338 39.34 16.12 -13.06
C GLY A 338 39.14 17.63 -12.91
N THR A 339 39.70 18.43 -13.81
CA THR A 339 39.49 19.89 -13.85
C THR A 339 38.05 20.23 -14.19
N ALA A 340 37.44 19.59 -15.20
CA ALA A 340 36.05 19.83 -15.57
C ALA A 340 35.09 19.51 -14.43
N TYR A 341 35.31 18.37 -13.75
CA TYR A 341 34.52 17.98 -12.59
C TYR A 341 34.66 18.96 -11.42
N THR A 342 35.88 19.44 -11.16
CA THR A 342 36.15 20.45 -10.12
C THR A 342 35.46 21.78 -10.43
N ASN A 343 35.51 22.22 -11.69
CA ASN A 343 34.84 23.44 -12.14
C ASN A 343 33.32 23.33 -12.00
N PHE A 344 32.75 22.16 -12.31
CA PHE A 344 31.33 21.89 -12.11
C PHE A 344 30.92 22.02 -10.65
N VAL A 345 31.65 21.37 -9.73
CA VAL A 345 31.40 21.49 -8.28
C VAL A 345 31.54 22.94 -7.81
N SER A 346 32.55 23.65 -8.29
CA SER A 346 32.78 25.07 -7.97
C SER A 346 31.62 25.96 -8.42
N GLY A 347 31.04 25.68 -9.59
CA GLY A 347 29.87 26.38 -10.10
C GLY A 347 28.65 26.24 -9.18
N ILE A 348 28.39 25.04 -8.67
CA ILE A 348 27.29 24.80 -7.71
C ILE A 348 27.51 25.62 -6.43
N VAL A 349 28.73 25.68 -5.89
CA VAL A 349 29.05 26.51 -4.71
C VAL A 349 28.85 27.99 -4.98
N ALA A 350 29.25 28.47 -6.17
CA ALA A 350 29.05 29.86 -6.56
C ALA A 350 27.56 30.23 -6.66
N GLU A 351 26.73 29.34 -7.19
CA GLU A 351 25.27 29.52 -7.22
C GLU A 351 24.67 29.54 -5.81
N GLY A 352 25.10 28.61 -4.94
CA GLY A 352 24.69 28.61 -3.52
C GLY A 352 25.08 29.89 -2.79
N ARG A 353 26.28 30.42 -3.05
CA ARG A 353 26.72 31.73 -2.54
C ARG A 353 25.84 32.86 -3.06
N ALA A 354 25.52 32.89 -4.35
CA ALA A 354 24.65 33.91 -4.93
C ALA A 354 23.24 33.89 -4.31
N ALA A 355 22.77 32.70 -3.88
CA ALA A 355 21.53 32.52 -3.15
C ALA A 355 21.62 32.79 -1.64
N GLY A 356 22.80 33.14 -1.10
CA GLY A 356 23.02 33.38 0.33
C GLY A 356 23.10 32.10 1.19
N LEU A 357 23.32 30.93 0.59
CA LEU A 357 23.31 29.61 1.22
C LEU A 357 24.65 28.87 1.04
N GLU A 358 25.78 29.60 1.05
CA GLU A 358 27.10 29.02 0.77
C GLU A 358 27.48 27.89 1.74
N ALA A 359 27.21 28.07 3.04
CA ALA A 359 27.59 27.10 4.06
C ALA A 359 26.80 25.78 3.92
N GLU A 360 25.48 25.89 3.73
CA GLU A 360 24.58 24.77 3.48
C GLU A 360 24.95 24.05 2.18
N THR A 361 25.30 24.82 1.14
CA THR A 361 25.72 24.26 -0.16
C THR A 361 27.01 23.46 -0.06
N ARG A 362 28.00 23.98 0.66
CA ARG A 362 29.26 23.25 0.91
C ARG A 362 29.00 21.95 1.67
N ALA A 363 28.18 21.99 2.72
CA ALA A 363 27.81 20.80 3.48
C ALA A 363 27.10 19.75 2.63
N ALA A 364 26.11 20.15 1.81
CA ALA A 364 25.38 19.26 0.92
C ALA A 364 26.30 18.65 -0.17
N ILE A 365 27.22 19.43 -0.73
CA ILE A 365 28.22 18.93 -1.70
C ILE A 365 29.14 17.89 -1.06
N LEU A 366 29.61 18.09 0.16
CA LEU A 366 30.44 17.09 0.85
C LEU A 366 29.68 15.78 1.07
N PHE A 367 28.42 15.88 1.49
CA PHE A 367 27.54 14.72 1.64
C PHE A 367 27.35 14.00 0.29
N ALA A 368 27.07 14.76 -0.77
CA ALA A 368 26.88 14.24 -2.11
C ALA A 368 28.14 13.56 -2.67
N LEU A 369 29.31 14.20 -2.56
CA LEU A 369 30.60 13.63 -2.96
C LEU A 369 30.89 12.32 -2.22
N THR A 370 30.57 12.24 -0.93
CA THR A 370 30.73 11.02 -0.14
C THR A 370 29.82 9.91 -0.65
N ASN A 371 28.55 10.21 -0.94
CA ASN A 371 27.62 9.22 -1.50
C ASN A 371 28.05 8.71 -2.88
N VAL A 372 28.65 9.56 -3.72
CA VAL A 372 29.22 9.13 -5.00
C VAL A 372 30.44 8.23 -4.78
N GLN A 373 31.39 8.65 -3.95
CA GLN A 373 32.63 7.90 -3.69
C GLN A 373 32.37 6.52 -3.07
N GLU A 374 31.38 6.43 -2.18
CA GLU A 374 30.99 5.17 -1.55
C GLU A 374 29.97 4.38 -2.39
N SER A 375 29.65 4.83 -3.60
CA SER A 375 28.66 4.22 -4.49
C SER A 375 27.27 4.06 -3.86
N ARG A 376 26.91 4.87 -2.85
CA ARG A 376 25.57 4.93 -2.26
C ARG A 376 24.56 5.60 -3.20
N THR A 377 25.04 6.50 -4.06
CA THR A 377 24.25 7.07 -5.16
C THR A 377 25.07 6.97 -6.45
N ARG A 378 24.51 6.27 -7.44
CA ARG A 378 25.13 6.07 -8.75
C ARG A 378 24.07 6.33 -9.82
N ALA A 379 24.35 7.29 -10.69
CA ALA A 379 23.50 7.55 -11.85
C ALA A 379 23.53 6.36 -12.80
N HIS A 380 22.41 6.01 -13.42
CA HIS A 380 22.33 4.92 -14.42
C HIS A 380 23.35 5.06 -15.58
N THR A 381 23.70 6.29 -15.95
CA THR A 381 24.74 6.62 -16.95
C THR A 381 26.15 6.18 -16.55
N MET A 382 26.39 5.89 -15.26
CA MET A 382 27.65 5.35 -14.77
C MET A 382 27.83 3.86 -15.04
N ASP A 383 26.83 3.15 -15.57
CA ASP A 383 26.95 1.72 -15.84
C ASP A 383 28.10 1.47 -16.83
N GLY A 384 29.07 0.63 -16.41
CA GLY A 384 30.28 0.35 -17.20
C GLY A 384 31.44 1.35 -17.03
N TYR A 385 31.28 2.40 -16.23
CA TYR A 385 32.35 3.37 -15.92
C TYR A 385 32.84 3.28 -14.47
N ASP A 386 34.11 3.60 -14.26
CA ASP A 386 34.72 3.70 -12.93
C ASP A 386 34.30 4.98 -12.20
N LEU A 387 34.24 4.91 -10.87
CA LEU A 387 33.99 6.06 -9.99
C LEU A 387 35.08 7.14 -10.14
N PRO A 388 34.80 8.40 -9.72
CA PRO A 388 35.84 9.41 -9.58
C PRO A 388 37.05 8.86 -8.80
N PRO A 389 38.29 9.15 -9.23
CA PRO A 389 39.46 8.61 -8.55
C PRO A 389 39.55 9.18 -7.13
N PRO A 390 40.03 8.40 -6.13
CA PRO A 390 40.02 8.81 -4.73
C PRO A 390 40.72 10.15 -4.45
N TRP A 391 41.80 10.46 -5.18
CA TRP A 391 42.52 11.73 -5.02
C TRP A 391 41.65 12.95 -5.34
N LEU A 392 40.72 12.83 -6.31
CA LEU A 392 39.83 13.91 -6.72
C LEU A 392 38.78 14.16 -5.63
N PHE A 393 38.25 13.08 -5.04
CA PHE A 393 37.39 13.16 -3.88
C PHE A 393 38.10 13.80 -2.68
N ASP A 394 39.30 13.35 -2.33
CA ASP A 394 40.07 13.88 -1.19
C ASP A 394 40.40 15.38 -1.37
N MET A 395 40.76 15.78 -2.59
CA MET A 395 40.99 17.18 -2.93
C MET A 395 39.71 18.02 -2.75
N LEU A 396 38.60 17.61 -3.34
CA LEU A 396 37.32 18.34 -3.23
C LEU A 396 36.83 18.39 -1.78
N LYS A 397 37.00 17.30 -1.03
CA LYS A 397 36.69 17.24 0.41
C LYS A 397 37.54 18.22 1.21
N LYS A 398 38.82 18.39 0.88
CA LYS A 398 39.69 19.38 1.51
C LYS A 398 39.29 20.83 1.18
N VAL A 399 38.88 21.09 -0.06
CA VAL A 399 38.48 22.42 -0.54
C VAL A 399 37.14 22.88 0.05
N TYR A 400 36.17 21.96 0.13
CA TYR A 400 34.80 22.27 0.55
C TYR A 400 34.49 21.83 1.98
N GLY A 401 35.40 21.09 2.61
CA GLY A 401 35.35 20.67 4.01
C GLY A 401 35.22 21.84 4.99
N PRO A 402 34.79 21.58 6.23
CA PRO A 402 34.83 22.61 7.27
C PRO A 402 36.27 23.12 7.39
N GLN A 403 36.47 24.41 7.11
CA GLN A 403 37.73 25.06 7.37
C GLN A 403 37.88 25.10 8.89
N LYS A 404 39.01 24.58 9.41
CA LYS A 404 39.33 24.80 10.82
C LYS A 404 39.29 26.31 11.04
N ALA A 405 38.50 26.75 12.01
CA ALA A 405 38.61 28.12 12.50
C ALA A 405 40.05 28.28 12.97
N GLU A 406 40.84 29.09 12.26
CA GLU A 406 42.13 29.53 12.77
C GLU A 406 41.82 30.43 13.98
N GLU A 407 42.36 30.02 15.14
CA GLU A 407 42.30 30.75 16.41
C GLU A 407 42.96 32.13 16.33
#